data_AF-A0A9W8PZH4-F1
#
_entry.id   AF-A0A9W8PZH4-F1
#
_cell.length_a   1.000
_cell.length_b   1.000
_cell.length_c   1.000
_cell.angle_alpha   90.00
_cell.angle_beta   90.00
_cell.angle_gamma   90.00
#
_symmetry.space_group_name_H-M   'P 1'
#
loop_
_entity.id
_entity.type
_entity.pdbx_description
1 polymer ?
#
loop_
_entity_poly.entity_id
_entity_poly.type
_entity_poly.pdbx_seq_one_letter_code
_entity_poly.pdbx_strand_id
1 'polypeptide(L)'
;MPTFVPLLIEEKLLDIVHPAARILVDIARSQDAEVGDGTTSVVVLAGEILKETKEHVEQGVSSQIIIKGLRRASQMAVNKIKEVAVSTNEANQRDTLIKLAGTAMTSKLIKRNTDFFTKMVVDAVLSLDQDDLNEKLIGMKKIPGGSLTESLFVNGVAFKKTFSYAGFEQQPKSFDNPKIVCLNVELELKAEKDNAEVRVEQVSEYQAIVDAEWQIIYKKLDAIHKTGAKVVLSKLPIGDLATQFFADRDIFCAGRVAGEDMERVVQATGAVVQSTCSDILPEHLGTCGKFEERQIGGERFNFFENCPEAKTCTLVLRGGAEQFIAEVERSLHDAIMIVKRAIRNQLIVGGGGAAEMEVSAYLHQFADKNIPHKQQAIIKSFAKALEIIPRQLCDNAGFDATDILNKLRVEHRKGQTWAGVDFQNEGVTDMMERFVWEPALVKINAIQAATEASCLILGVDETIRNEESAKPQAPGQLPPGAAQRALRGRGRGMPRR
;
A
#
# COMPACT_ATOMS: atom_id res chain seq x y z
N MET A 1 11.18 20.92 -10.90
CA MET A 1 10.04 20.43 -11.72
C MET A 1 10.08 18.93 -12.08
N PRO A 2 11.22 18.20 -12.18
CA PRO A 2 11.19 16.77 -12.51
C PRO A 2 10.74 15.86 -11.35
N THR A 3 10.80 16.32 -10.10
CA THR A 3 10.46 15.54 -8.91
C THR A 3 8.97 15.32 -8.68
N PHE A 4 8.10 16.09 -9.34
CA PHE A 4 6.64 15.99 -9.15
C PHE A 4 5.98 14.93 -10.04
N VAL A 5 6.57 14.59 -11.20
CA VAL A 5 5.95 13.65 -12.14
C VAL A 5 5.87 12.21 -11.60
N PRO A 6 6.88 11.67 -10.88
CA PRO A 6 6.82 10.33 -10.31
C PRO A 6 5.79 10.20 -9.18
N LEU A 7 5.70 11.20 -8.29
CA LEU A 7 4.70 11.28 -7.22
C LEU A 7 3.25 11.29 -7.76
N LEU A 8 3.04 11.92 -8.91
CA LEU A 8 1.73 12.00 -9.56
C LEU A 8 1.35 10.72 -10.34
N ILE A 9 2.33 9.90 -10.73
CA ILE A 9 2.14 8.61 -11.40
C ILE A 9 1.53 7.58 -10.43
N GLU A 10 1.93 7.62 -9.16
CA GLU A 10 1.42 6.77 -8.08
C GLU A 10 -0.10 6.94 -7.88
N GLU A 11 -0.60 8.17 -7.91
CA GLU A 11 -1.98 8.49 -7.54
C GLU A 11 -3.02 8.31 -8.66
N LYS A 12 -2.67 7.81 -9.85
CA LYS A 12 -3.53 7.94 -11.07
C LYS A 12 -3.98 9.41 -11.32
N LEU A 13 -3.28 10.39 -10.77
CA LEU A 13 -3.60 11.81 -10.97
C LEU A 13 -3.22 12.29 -12.37
N LEU A 14 -2.22 11.63 -12.98
CA LEU A 14 -1.84 11.88 -14.36
C LEU A 14 -2.48 10.85 -15.29
N ASP A 15 -3.25 11.36 -16.24
CA ASP A 15 -3.72 10.56 -17.37
C ASP A 15 -2.59 10.38 -18.38
N ILE A 16 -2.07 9.15 -18.48
CA ILE A 16 -0.92 8.82 -19.32
C ILE A 16 -1.40 8.08 -20.56
N VAL A 17 -1.41 8.81 -21.67
CA VAL A 17 -1.91 8.32 -22.96
C VAL A 17 -0.83 7.57 -23.75
N HIS A 18 0.45 7.96 -23.60
CA HIS A 18 1.53 7.40 -24.42
C HIS A 18 1.91 5.96 -23.98
N PRO A 19 1.93 4.95 -24.86
CA PRO A 19 2.23 3.56 -24.50
C PRO A 19 3.59 3.38 -23.82
N ALA A 20 4.64 4.02 -24.33
CA ALA A 20 5.97 3.96 -23.70
C ALA A 20 6.00 4.56 -22.28
N ALA A 21 5.22 5.61 -22.03
CA ALA A 21 5.13 6.21 -20.69
C ALA A 21 4.33 5.32 -19.74
N ARG A 22 3.34 4.57 -20.24
CA ARG A 22 2.59 3.59 -19.43
C ARG A 22 3.48 2.48 -18.88
N ILE A 23 4.48 2.03 -19.65
CA ILE A 23 5.49 1.07 -19.17
C ILE A 23 6.25 1.62 -17.94
N LEU A 24 6.58 2.92 -17.94
CA LEU A 24 7.22 3.57 -16.79
C LEU A 24 6.30 3.66 -15.55
N VAL A 25 4.99 3.77 -15.77
CA VAL A 25 3.99 3.72 -14.69
C VAL A 25 3.91 2.32 -14.09
N ASP A 26 3.88 1.30 -14.95
CA ASP A 26 3.70 -0.08 -14.53
C ASP A 26 4.92 -0.57 -13.73
N ILE A 27 6.15 -0.16 -14.08
CA ILE A 27 7.34 -0.47 -13.26
C ILE A 27 7.35 0.28 -11.91
N ALA A 28 6.86 1.52 -11.85
CA ALA A 28 6.78 2.26 -10.60
C ALA A 28 5.81 1.56 -9.63
N ARG A 29 4.67 1.09 -10.15
CA ARG A 29 3.70 0.29 -9.38
C ARG A 29 4.26 -1.06 -8.94
N SER A 30 5.04 -1.71 -9.80
CA SER A 30 5.70 -2.97 -9.44
C SER A 30 6.70 -2.77 -8.31
N GLN A 31 7.49 -1.69 -8.37
CA GLN A 31 8.45 -1.35 -7.32
C GLN A 31 7.76 -1.06 -5.97
N ASP A 32 6.63 -0.36 -6.02
CA ASP A 32 5.81 -0.07 -4.84
C ASP A 32 5.28 -1.36 -4.19
N ALA A 33 4.68 -2.26 -4.98
CA ALA A 33 4.16 -3.52 -4.47
C ALA A 33 5.25 -4.48 -3.95
N GLU A 34 6.40 -4.54 -4.61
CA GLU A 34 7.47 -5.48 -4.23
C GLU A 34 8.35 -4.97 -3.09
N VAL A 35 8.60 -3.66 -3.00
CA VAL A 35 9.58 -3.09 -2.08
C VAL A 35 8.97 -1.98 -1.23
N GLY A 36 8.13 -1.12 -1.82
CA GLY A 36 7.50 0.02 -1.16
C GLY A 36 8.38 1.27 -1.05
N ASP A 37 9.53 1.27 -1.73
CA ASP A 37 10.42 2.45 -1.83
C ASP A 37 11.21 2.43 -3.14
N GLY A 38 11.71 3.59 -3.55
CA GLY A 38 12.51 3.75 -4.76
C GLY A 38 11.68 3.84 -6.05
N THR A 39 10.35 4.02 -5.96
CA THR A 39 9.44 4.15 -7.12
C THR A 39 9.91 5.25 -8.08
N THR A 40 10.29 6.40 -7.52
CA THR A 40 10.88 7.53 -8.26
C THR A 40 12.22 7.17 -8.89
N SER A 41 13.11 6.50 -8.14
CA SER A 41 14.45 6.14 -8.58
C SER A 41 14.42 5.20 -9.80
N VAL A 42 13.46 4.26 -9.82
CA VAL A 42 13.28 3.32 -10.96
C VAL A 42 12.94 4.07 -12.25
N VAL A 43 12.02 5.03 -12.18
CA VAL A 43 11.59 5.80 -13.36
C VAL A 43 12.71 6.72 -13.87
N VAL A 44 13.39 7.41 -12.95
CA VAL A 44 14.52 8.29 -13.30
C VAL A 44 15.65 7.49 -13.93
N LEU A 45 15.98 6.32 -13.37
CA LEU A 45 17.03 5.47 -13.89
C LEU A 45 16.66 4.89 -15.27
N ALA A 46 15.43 4.41 -15.46
CA ALA A 46 14.95 3.91 -16.75
C ALA A 46 15.01 4.98 -17.84
N GLY A 47 14.64 6.22 -17.48
CA GLY A 47 14.74 7.38 -18.37
C GLY A 47 16.17 7.72 -18.75
N GLU A 48 17.10 7.74 -17.78
CA GLU A 48 18.51 8.05 -18.08
C GLU A 48 19.19 6.94 -18.89
N ILE A 49 18.87 5.65 -18.64
CA ILE A 49 19.40 4.55 -19.47
C ILE A 49 19.00 4.74 -20.94
N LEU A 50 17.75 5.11 -21.22
CA LEU A 50 17.29 5.37 -22.58
C LEU A 50 17.99 6.59 -23.19
N LYS A 51 18.19 7.65 -22.40
CA LYS A 51 18.87 8.87 -22.83
C LYS A 51 20.33 8.62 -23.19
N GLU A 52 21.08 7.89 -22.37
CA GLU A 52 22.48 7.50 -22.66
C GLU A 52 22.58 6.47 -23.80
N THR A 53 21.50 5.72 -24.05
CA THR A 53 21.42 4.77 -25.16
C THR A 53 21.16 5.46 -26.51
N LYS A 54 20.51 6.64 -26.51
CA LYS A 54 20.11 7.37 -27.71
C LYS A 54 21.28 7.60 -28.69
N GLU A 55 22.45 7.97 -28.17
CA GLU A 55 23.64 8.21 -29.00
C GLU A 55 24.05 6.96 -29.81
N HIS A 56 23.93 5.76 -29.23
CA HIS A 56 24.27 4.51 -29.91
C HIS A 56 23.27 4.17 -31.02
N VAL A 57 21.99 4.47 -30.79
CA VAL A 57 20.93 4.27 -31.79
C VAL A 57 21.15 5.21 -32.98
N GLU A 58 21.46 6.48 -32.72
CA GLU A 58 21.73 7.48 -33.77
C GLU A 58 22.98 7.14 -34.59
N GLN A 59 23.97 6.48 -33.99
CA GLN A 59 25.15 5.95 -34.67
C GLN A 59 24.89 4.66 -35.48
N GLY A 60 23.65 4.17 -35.49
CA GLY A 60 23.25 2.99 -36.27
C GLY A 60 23.54 1.65 -35.60
N VAL A 61 23.76 1.62 -34.27
CA VAL A 61 23.88 0.36 -33.53
C VAL A 61 22.51 -0.29 -33.40
N SER A 62 22.39 -1.56 -33.80
CA SER A 62 21.14 -2.33 -33.68
C SER A 62 20.64 -2.39 -32.23
N SER A 63 19.34 -2.13 -32.03
CA SER A 63 18.67 -2.18 -30.72
C SER A 63 18.90 -3.50 -29.98
N GLN A 64 18.95 -4.63 -30.68
CA GLN A 64 19.21 -5.94 -30.06
C GLN A 64 20.60 -6.05 -29.44
N ILE A 65 21.61 -5.43 -30.05
CA ILE A 65 22.98 -5.41 -29.51
C ILE A 65 22.99 -4.57 -28.23
N ILE A 66 22.26 -3.45 -28.22
CA ILE A 66 22.14 -2.58 -27.05
C ILE A 66 21.42 -3.29 -25.91
N ILE A 67 20.27 -3.92 -26.17
CA ILE A 67 19.53 -4.72 -25.20
C ILE A 67 20.41 -5.80 -24.57
N LYS A 68 21.21 -6.52 -25.39
CA LYS A 68 22.15 -7.52 -24.89
C LYS A 68 23.24 -6.92 -23.99
N GLY A 69 23.75 -5.74 -24.33
CA GLY A 69 24.71 -5.00 -23.51
C GLY A 69 24.11 -4.53 -22.18
N LEU A 70 22.91 -3.96 -22.20
CA LEU A 70 22.19 -3.48 -21.02
C LEU A 70 21.87 -4.62 -20.04
N ARG A 71 21.35 -5.76 -20.53
CA ARG A 71 21.08 -6.94 -19.69
C ARG A 71 22.35 -7.47 -19.03
N ARG A 72 23.47 -7.49 -19.75
CA ARG A 72 24.76 -7.92 -19.19
C ARG A 72 25.25 -6.94 -18.12
N ALA A 73 25.12 -5.63 -18.36
CA ALA A 73 25.48 -4.60 -17.37
C ALA A 73 24.65 -4.73 -16.10
N SER A 74 23.34 -4.92 -16.24
CA SER A 74 22.41 -5.10 -15.11
C SER A 74 22.73 -6.33 -14.28
N GLN A 75 23.00 -7.49 -14.90
CA GLN A 75 23.43 -8.69 -14.17
C GLN A 75 24.72 -8.47 -13.37
N MET A 76 25.68 -7.79 -13.97
CA MET A 76 26.94 -7.45 -13.29
C MET A 76 26.74 -6.47 -12.13
N ALA A 77 25.88 -5.46 -12.32
CA ALA A 77 25.52 -4.50 -11.29
C ALA A 77 24.86 -5.18 -10.09
N VAL A 78 23.89 -6.06 -10.33
CA VAL A 78 23.20 -6.83 -9.30
C VAL A 78 24.18 -7.73 -8.52
N ASN A 79 25.09 -8.41 -9.23
CA ASN A 79 26.10 -9.24 -8.57
C ASN A 79 27.03 -8.39 -7.70
N LYS A 80 27.48 -7.24 -8.20
CA LYS A 80 28.33 -6.33 -7.44
C LYS A 80 27.63 -5.82 -6.18
N ILE A 81 26.34 -5.47 -6.25
CA ILE A 81 25.55 -5.06 -5.09
C ILE A 81 25.51 -6.16 -4.04
N LYS A 82 25.27 -7.41 -4.45
CA LYS A 82 25.26 -8.57 -3.54
C LYS A 82 26.62 -8.82 -2.89
N GLU A 83 27.71 -8.57 -3.61
CA GLU A 83 29.08 -8.71 -3.10
C GLU A 83 29.45 -7.64 -2.08
N VAL A 84 29.01 -6.38 -2.29
CA VAL A 84 29.33 -5.26 -1.37
C VAL A 84 28.36 -5.15 -0.20
N ALA A 85 27.17 -5.78 -0.29
CA ALA A 85 26.16 -5.68 0.74
C ALA A 85 26.69 -6.17 2.10
N VAL A 86 26.39 -5.39 3.14
CA VAL A 86 26.80 -5.70 4.52
C VAL A 86 25.65 -6.43 5.22
N SER A 87 25.94 -7.58 5.83
CA SER A 87 24.96 -8.26 6.69
C SER A 87 24.89 -7.55 8.03
N THR A 88 23.68 -7.23 8.48
CA THR A 88 23.45 -6.68 9.83
C THR A 88 23.47 -7.81 10.86
N ASN A 89 24.16 -7.60 11.99
CA ASN A 89 24.23 -8.57 13.09
C ASN A 89 22.96 -8.50 13.96
N GLU A 90 22.45 -9.67 14.40
CA GLU A 90 21.19 -9.81 15.14
C GLU A 90 21.14 -9.05 16.48
N ALA A 91 22.29 -8.80 17.12
CA ALA A 91 22.35 -8.23 18.47
C ALA A 91 21.75 -6.80 18.60
N ASN A 92 21.71 -6.01 17.51
CA ASN A 92 21.17 -4.64 17.48
C ASN A 92 20.05 -4.48 16.45
N GLN A 93 19.20 -5.49 16.27
CA GLN A 93 18.17 -5.51 15.24
C GLN A 93 17.22 -4.31 15.35
N ARG A 94 16.74 -3.97 16.55
CA ARG A 94 15.79 -2.85 16.73
C ARG A 94 16.38 -1.49 16.33
N ASP A 95 17.61 -1.18 16.76
CA ASP A 95 18.28 0.07 16.41
C ASP A 95 18.58 0.17 14.92
N THR A 96 18.89 -0.97 14.29
CA THR A 96 19.09 -1.09 12.85
C THR A 96 17.81 -0.76 12.10
N LEU A 97 16.67 -1.31 12.53
CA LEU A 97 15.36 -1.02 11.92
C LEU A 97 14.96 0.45 12.10
N ILE A 98 15.27 1.07 13.24
CA ILE A 98 15.01 2.50 13.48
C ILE A 98 15.81 3.36 12.48
N LYS A 99 17.09 3.04 12.25
CA LYS A 99 17.94 3.76 11.29
C LYS A 99 17.46 3.60 9.84
N LEU A 100 17.08 2.39 9.46
CA LEU A 100 16.52 2.10 8.14
C LEU A 100 15.20 2.86 7.91
N ALA A 101 14.29 2.83 8.89
CA ALA A 101 13.05 3.60 8.85
C ALA A 101 13.34 5.12 8.77
N GLY A 102 14.34 5.61 9.50
CA GLY A 102 14.71 7.02 9.48
C GLY A 102 15.18 7.50 8.11
N THR A 103 15.94 6.65 7.40
CA THR A 103 16.42 6.94 6.04
C THR A 103 15.26 7.17 5.08
N ALA A 104 14.25 6.28 5.11
CA ALA A 104 13.02 6.39 4.31
C ALA A 104 12.24 7.70 4.52
N MET A 105 12.29 8.24 5.74
CA MET A 105 11.52 9.41 6.15
C MET A 105 12.27 10.73 5.92
N THR A 106 13.57 10.68 5.58
CA THR A 106 14.44 11.86 5.57
C THR A 106 14.08 12.87 4.48
N SER A 107 13.52 12.44 3.36
CA SER A 107 13.09 13.29 2.24
C SER A 107 11.64 13.78 2.34
N LYS A 108 10.89 13.37 3.38
CA LYS A 108 9.44 13.57 3.49
C LYS A 108 9.07 14.66 4.50
N LEU A 109 7.80 15.08 4.51
CA LEU A 109 7.29 16.12 5.43
C LEU A 109 7.48 15.77 6.90
N ILE A 110 7.57 14.47 7.23
CA ILE A 110 7.73 13.96 8.59
C ILE A 110 9.17 14.02 9.13
N LYS A 111 10.14 14.53 8.36
CA LYS A 111 11.56 14.67 8.75
C LYS A 111 11.78 15.29 10.14
N ARG A 112 10.95 16.28 10.51
CA ARG A 112 11.10 16.98 11.80
C ARG A 112 10.77 16.10 13.00
N ASN A 113 9.92 15.09 12.81
CA ASN A 113 9.41 14.20 13.86
C ASN A 113 9.83 12.74 13.62
N THR A 114 10.95 12.52 12.90
CA THR A 114 11.41 11.18 12.51
C THR A 114 11.62 10.26 13.71
N ASP A 115 12.20 10.75 14.80
CA ASP A 115 12.47 9.92 15.99
C ASP A 115 11.19 9.37 16.65
N PHE A 116 10.08 10.10 16.53
CA PHE A 116 8.79 9.68 17.05
C PHE A 116 8.15 8.62 16.16
N PHE A 117 8.11 8.88 14.85
CA PHE A 117 7.47 7.99 13.88
C PHE A 117 8.27 6.72 13.60
N THR A 118 9.60 6.76 13.62
CA THR A 118 10.44 5.57 13.42
C THR A 118 10.23 4.53 14.51
N LYS A 119 10.13 4.96 15.78
CA LYS A 119 9.80 4.06 16.90
C LYS A 119 8.42 3.42 16.69
N MET A 120 7.43 4.24 16.34
CA MET A 120 6.07 3.78 16.06
C MET A 120 6.00 2.77 14.92
N VAL A 121 6.74 3.00 13.82
CA VAL A 121 6.80 2.07 12.67
C VAL A 121 7.47 0.76 13.06
N VAL A 122 8.59 0.81 13.79
CA VAL A 122 9.29 -0.41 14.22
C VAL A 122 8.43 -1.20 15.20
N ASP A 123 7.77 -0.55 16.15
CA ASP A 123 6.83 -1.20 17.06
C ASP A 123 5.63 -1.83 16.32
N ALA A 124 5.12 -1.16 15.29
CA ALA A 124 4.05 -1.68 14.45
C ALA A 124 4.46 -2.96 13.70
N VAL A 125 5.64 -2.99 13.09
CA VAL A 125 6.10 -4.18 12.35
C VAL A 125 6.46 -5.31 13.31
N LEU A 126 7.04 -5.02 14.48
CA LEU A 126 7.35 -6.03 15.49
C LEU A 126 6.11 -6.63 16.17
N SER A 127 4.99 -5.89 16.19
CA SER A 127 3.71 -6.40 16.70
C SER A 127 3.03 -7.43 15.78
N LEU A 128 3.46 -7.52 14.52
CA LEU A 128 2.94 -8.51 13.58
C LEU A 128 3.57 -9.88 13.80
N ASP A 129 2.93 -10.89 13.23
CA ASP A 129 3.52 -12.22 13.09
C ASP A 129 4.79 -12.15 12.22
N GLN A 130 5.90 -12.66 12.73
CA GLN A 130 7.19 -12.60 12.05
C GLN A 130 7.25 -13.54 10.84
N ASP A 131 6.47 -14.61 10.86
CA ASP A 131 6.38 -15.57 9.76
C ASP A 131 5.55 -15.00 8.59
N ASP A 132 4.46 -14.29 8.89
CA ASP A 132 3.57 -13.65 7.91
C ASP A 132 3.34 -12.16 8.20
N LEU A 133 4.31 -11.34 7.77
CA LEU A 133 4.25 -9.88 7.83
C LEU A 133 3.22 -9.29 6.85
N ASN A 134 1.95 -9.41 7.19
CA ASN A 134 0.84 -8.87 6.39
C ASN A 134 0.59 -7.39 6.72
N GLU A 135 0.81 -6.50 5.74
CA GLU A 135 0.63 -5.05 5.91
C GLU A 135 -0.82 -4.63 6.16
N LYS A 136 -1.79 -5.45 5.73
CA LYS A 136 -3.22 -5.17 5.96
C LYS A 136 -3.57 -5.19 7.45
N LEU A 137 -2.78 -5.91 8.26
CA LEU A 137 -2.95 -5.98 9.71
C LEU A 137 -2.45 -4.73 10.43
N ILE A 138 -1.74 -3.82 9.75
CA ILE A 138 -1.41 -2.49 10.30
C ILE A 138 -2.50 -1.53 9.85
N GLY A 139 -3.40 -1.18 10.76
CA GLY A 139 -4.43 -0.19 10.49
C GLY A 139 -3.90 1.22 10.63
N MET A 140 -4.12 2.07 9.63
CA MET A 140 -3.88 3.51 9.76
C MET A 140 -5.23 4.24 9.80
N LYS A 141 -5.47 4.99 10.88
CA LYS A 141 -6.71 5.76 11.07
C LYS A 141 -6.38 7.24 11.06
N LYS A 142 -6.89 7.94 10.06
CA LYS A 142 -6.71 9.38 9.88
C LYS A 142 -7.76 10.15 10.66
N ILE A 143 -7.31 11.04 11.54
CA ILE A 143 -8.20 11.88 12.33
C ILE A 143 -7.78 13.35 12.16
N PRO A 144 -8.64 14.20 11.57
CA PRO A 144 -8.34 15.61 11.40
C PRO A 144 -8.26 16.34 12.75
N GLY A 145 -7.40 17.36 12.81
CA GLY A 145 -7.17 18.20 13.98
C GLY A 145 -6.06 17.67 14.91
N GLY A 146 -5.45 18.59 15.67
CA GLY A 146 -4.31 18.31 16.56
C GLY A 146 -2.95 18.39 15.87
N SER A 147 -1.89 18.13 16.65
CA SER A 147 -0.51 18.02 16.16
C SER A 147 -0.17 16.61 15.65
N LEU A 148 0.81 16.50 14.75
CA LEU A 148 1.36 15.22 14.30
C LEU A 148 1.90 14.36 15.46
N THR A 149 2.44 15.01 16.49
CA THR A 149 3.00 14.36 17.70
C THR A 149 1.92 13.82 18.64
N GLU A 150 0.65 14.16 18.44
CA GLU A 150 -0.48 13.58 19.17
C GLU A 150 -0.95 12.25 18.54
N SER A 151 -0.28 11.77 17.50
CA SER A 151 -0.57 10.46 16.91
C SER A 151 -0.30 9.35 17.93
N LEU A 152 -1.10 8.28 17.91
CA LEU A 152 -1.04 7.23 18.92
C LEU A 152 -0.72 5.88 18.28
N PHE A 153 0.17 5.13 18.93
CA PHE A 153 0.37 3.72 18.65
C PHE A 153 -0.56 2.91 19.56
N VAL A 154 -1.44 2.09 18.97
CA VAL A 154 -2.33 1.19 19.70
C VAL A 154 -1.86 -0.23 19.46
N ASN A 155 -1.41 -0.89 20.53
CA ASN A 155 -1.09 -2.32 20.52
C ASN A 155 -2.40 -3.14 20.59
N GLY A 156 -3.05 -3.25 19.44
CA GLY A 156 -4.38 -3.81 19.25
C GLY A 156 -5.11 -3.08 18.12
N VAL A 157 -6.41 -2.85 18.28
CA VAL A 157 -7.24 -2.27 17.22
C VAL A 157 -7.92 -1.00 17.67
N ALA A 158 -7.92 0.00 16.80
CA ALA A 158 -8.78 1.17 16.94
C ALA A 158 -9.59 1.38 15.66
N PHE A 159 -10.89 1.59 15.82
CA PHE A 159 -11.74 1.97 14.69
C PHE A 159 -12.76 3.01 15.11
N LYS A 160 -13.18 3.81 14.13
CA LYS A 160 -14.14 4.89 14.33
C LYS A 160 -15.48 4.32 14.75
N LYS A 161 -16.15 5.00 15.69
CA LYS A 161 -17.54 4.71 16.06
C LYS A 161 -18.39 4.67 14.79
N THR A 162 -19.05 3.53 14.58
CA THR A 162 -19.97 3.32 13.48
C THR A 162 -21.33 3.94 13.78
N PHE A 163 -22.26 3.87 12.82
CA PHE A 163 -23.61 4.40 13.01
C PHE A 163 -24.23 3.87 14.32
N SER A 164 -24.71 4.79 15.15
CA SER A 164 -25.21 4.48 16.49
C SER A 164 -26.69 4.79 16.58
N TYR A 165 -27.42 3.81 17.09
CA TYR A 165 -28.87 3.82 17.25
C TYR A 165 -29.26 4.34 18.66
N ALA A 166 -30.57 4.49 18.90
CA ALA A 166 -31.07 4.96 20.19
C ALA A 166 -30.66 4.00 21.33
N GLY A 167 -30.23 4.56 22.48
CA GLY A 167 -29.75 3.78 23.63
C GLY A 167 -28.22 3.60 23.68
N PHE A 168 -27.49 3.93 22.62
CA PHE A 168 -26.03 3.79 22.59
C PHE A 168 -25.30 4.57 23.70
N GLU A 169 -25.76 5.77 24.04
CA GLU A 169 -25.12 6.61 25.07
C GLU A 169 -25.28 6.05 26.49
N GLN A 170 -26.23 5.14 26.71
CA GLN A 170 -26.44 4.48 28.02
C GLN A 170 -25.47 3.31 28.24
N GLN A 171 -24.86 2.79 27.17
CA GLN A 171 -23.94 1.66 27.27
C GLN A 171 -22.62 2.07 27.94
N PRO A 172 -22.03 1.22 28.80
CA PRO A 172 -20.73 1.51 29.38
C PRO A 172 -19.67 1.66 28.29
N LYS A 173 -18.78 2.65 28.47
CA LYS A 173 -17.76 3.03 27.49
C LYS A 173 -16.36 2.52 27.82
N SER A 174 -16.19 1.86 28.96
CA SER A 174 -14.92 1.28 29.39
C SER A 174 -15.16 -0.08 30.02
N PHE A 175 -14.36 -1.07 29.64
CA PHE A 175 -14.37 -2.39 30.27
C PHE A 175 -12.93 -2.87 30.47
N ASP A 176 -12.69 -3.52 31.60
CA ASP A 176 -11.45 -4.25 31.87
C ASP A 176 -11.68 -5.74 31.59
N ASN A 177 -10.80 -6.36 30.80
CA ASN A 177 -10.90 -7.75 30.37
C ASN A 177 -12.30 -8.17 29.82
N PRO A 178 -12.87 -7.43 28.85
CA PRO A 178 -14.18 -7.80 28.30
C PRO A 178 -14.10 -9.04 27.42
N LYS A 179 -15.17 -9.84 27.45
CA LYS A 179 -15.44 -10.87 26.43
C LYS A 179 -16.04 -10.22 25.19
N ILE A 180 -15.44 -10.49 24.04
CA ILE A 180 -15.78 -9.87 22.76
C ILE A 180 -16.36 -10.93 21.84
N VAL A 181 -17.51 -10.63 21.24
CA VAL A 181 -18.11 -11.47 20.20
C VAL A 181 -18.15 -10.71 18.88
N CYS A 182 -17.68 -11.36 17.81
CA CYS A 182 -17.67 -10.84 16.46
C CYS A 182 -18.71 -11.58 15.63
N LEU A 183 -19.66 -10.84 15.05
CA LEU A 183 -20.80 -11.38 14.32
C LEU A 183 -20.79 -10.92 12.86
N ASN A 184 -21.34 -11.78 12.00
CA ASN A 184 -21.67 -11.48 10.61
C ASN A 184 -23.19 -11.61 10.38
N VAL A 185 -23.97 -11.13 11.34
CA VAL A 185 -25.45 -11.24 11.37
C VAL A 185 -26.04 -9.87 11.65
N GLU A 186 -27.13 -9.54 10.96
CA GLU A 186 -27.92 -8.35 11.23
C GLU A 186 -28.80 -8.57 12.46
N LEU A 187 -28.78 -7.62 13.39
CA LEU A 187 -29.60 -7.63 14.61
C LEU A 187 -30.70 -6.57 14.51
N GLU A 188 -31.49 -6.63 13.45
CA GLU A 188 -32.65 -5.75 13.22
C GLU A 188 -33.95 -6.57 13.14
N LEU A 189 -35.06 -5.94 13.52
CA LEU A 189 -36.40 -6.51 13.33
C LEU A 189 -36.77 -6.38 11.84
N LYS A 190 -36.35 -7.35 11.05
CA LYS A 190 -36.69 -7.51 9.63
C LYS A 190 -37.00 -8.97 9.33
N ALA A 191 -37.75 -9.20 8.26
CA ALA A 191 -37.93 -10.54 7.74
C ALA A 191 -36.57 -11.15 7.36
N GLU A 192 -36.30 -12.40 7.76
CA GLU A 192 -35.01 -13.07 7.49
C GLU A 192 -34.74 -13.30 5.99
N LYS A 193 -35.76 -13.15 5.15
CA LYS A 193 -35.67 -13.35 3.71
C LYS A 193 -36.46 -12.26 2.99
N ASP A 194 -35.78 -11.51 2.12
CA ASP A 194 -36.36 -10.37 1.37
C ASP A 194 -37.58 -10.75 0.49
N ASN A 195 -37.79 -12.05 0.23
CA ASN A 195 -38.87 -12.58 -0.62
C ASN A 195 -39.80 -13.58 0.10
N ALA A 196 -39.91 -13.52 1.43
CA ALA A 196 -40.87 -14.35 2.15
C ALA A 196 -42.27 -13.69 2.14
N GLU A 197 -43.15 -14.18 1.25
CA GLU A 197 -44.57 -13.84 1.33
C GLU A 197 -45.23 -14.64 2.46
N VAL A 198 -45.65 -13.96 3.52
CA VAL A 198 -46.47 -14.57 4.58
C VAL A 198 -47.94 -14.33 4.23
N ARG A 199 -48.67 -15.40 3.90
CA ARG A 199 -50.11 -15.36 3.62
C ARG A 199 -50.87 -15.70 4.89
N VAL A 200 -51.77 -14.81 5.28
CA VAL A 200 -52.53 -14.92 6.53
C VAL A 200 -54.01 -14.96 6.19
N GLU A 201 -54.73 -15.98 6.66
CA GLU A 201 -56.17 -16.14 6.39
C GLU A 201 -57.03 -15.66 7.57
N GLN A 202 -56.47 -15.63 8.79
CA GLN A 202 -57.16 -15.21 10.01
C GLN A 202 -56.45 -14.05 10.73
N VAL A 203 -57.22 -13.15 11.34
CA VAL A 203 -56.68 -11.99 12.10
C VAL A 203 -55.82 -12.46 13.30
N SER A 204 -56.16 -13.58 13.92
CA SER A 204 -55.39 -14.18 15.03
C SER A 204 -53.99 -14.65 14.61
N GLU A 205 -53.83 -15.13 13.37
CA GLU A 205 -52.56 -15.57 12.83
C GLU A 205 -51.62 -14.37 12.58
N TYR A 206 -52.17 -13.21 12.24
CA TYR A 206 -51.39 -11.99 12.06
C TYR A 206 -50.67 -11.58 13.35
N GLN A 207 -51.38 -11.59 14.50
CA GLN A 207 -50.76 -11.29 15.79
C GLN A 207 -49.69 -12.34 16.16
N ALA A 208 -49.95 -13.61 15.89
CA ALA A 208 -48.98 -14.68 16.14
C ALA A 208 -47.69 -14.52 15.33
N ILE A 209 -47.77 -14.00 14.10
CA ILE A 209 -46.59 -13.69 13.27
C ILE A 209 -45.79 -12.55 13.88
N VAL A 210 -46.46 -11.47 14.27
CA VAL A 210 -45.79 -10.33 14.93
C VAL A 210 -45.09 -10.80 16.20
N ASP A 211 -45.79 -11.54 17.06
CA ASP A 211 -45.20 -12.08 18.30
C ASP A 211 -44.03 -13.03 18.02
N ALA A 212 -44.10 -13.83 16.95
CA ALA A 212 -43.02 -14.71 16.53
C ALA A 212 -41.78 -13.94 16.06
N GLU A 213 -41.92 -12.86 15.30
CA GLU A 213 -40.81 -12.00 14.88
C GLU A 213 -40.07 -11.40 16.09
N TRP A 214 -40.83 -10.89 17.06
CA TRP A 214 -40.29 -10.41 18.32
C TRP A 214 -39.53 -11.51 19.06
N GLN A 215 -40.13 -12.70 19.19
CA GLN A 215 -39.47 -13.83 19.86
C GLN A 215 -38.19 -14.29 19.15
N ILE A 216 -38.12 -14.26 17.82
CA ILE A 216 -36.92 -14.62 17.07
C ILE A 216 -35.77 -13.67 17.40
N ILE A 217 -36.03 -12.35 17.40
CA ILE A 217 -35.01 -11.35 17.73
C ILE A 217 -34.59 -11.49 19.20
N TYR A 218 -35.53 -11.57 20.14
CA TYR A 218 -35.19 -11.77 21.55
C TYR A 218 -34.40 -13.05 21.80
N LYS A 219 -34.72 -14.16 21.12
CA LYS A 219 -33.93 -15.40 21.21
C LYS A 219 -32.48 -15.19 20.77
N LYS A 220 -32.25 -14.45 19.68
CA LYS A 220 -30.88 -14.12 19.21
C LYS A 220 -30.13 -13.26 20.24
N LEU A 221 -30.79 -12.24 20.79
CA LEU A 221 -30.21 -11.34 21.78
C LEU A 221 -29.92 -12.05 23.11
N ASP A 222 -30.83 -12.90 23.57
CA ASP A 222 -30.64 -13.74 24.76
C ASP A 222 -29.52 -14.76 24.57
N ALA A 223 -29.40 -15.34 23.37
CA ALA A 223 -28.30 -16.26 23.07
C ALA A 223 -26.95 -15.55 23.21
N ILE A 224 -26.81 -14.33 22.68
CA ILE A 224 -25.61 -13.50 22.85
C ILE A 224 -25.37 -13.19 24.33
N HIS A 225 -26.40 -12.78 25.07
CA HIS A 225 -26.26 -12.46 26.49
C HIS A 225 -25.78 -13.66 27.32
N LYS A 226 -26.28 -14.88 27.03
CA LYS A 226 -25.88 -16.12 27.71
C LYS A 226 -24.40 -16.47 27.54
N THR A 227 -23.76 -16.01 26.47
CA THR A 227 -22.31 -16.20 26.28
C THR A 227 -21.47 -15.41 27.31
N GLY A 228 -22.07 -14.38 27.93
CA GLY A 228 -21.38 -13.48 28.84
C GLY A 228 -20.51 -12.43 28.13
N ALA A 229 -20.69 -12.23 26.81
CA ALA A 229 -20.01 -11.18 26.07
C ALA A 229 -20.40 -9.78 26.58
N LYS A 230 -19.41 -8.90 26.71
CA LYS A 230 -19.57 -7.50 27.10
C LYS A 230 -19.42 -6.53 25.93
N VAL A 231 -18.78 -6.97 24.86
CA VAL A 231 -18.63 -6.20 23.62
C VAL A 231 -19.14 -7.05 22.45
N VAL A 232 -20.14 -6.54 21.73
CA VAL A 232 -20.77 -7.19 20.58
C VAL A 232 -20.48 -6.37 19.33
N LEU A 233 -19.73 -6.94 18.39
CA LEU A 233 -19.42 -6.30 17.12
C LEU A 233 -20.13 -7.04 16.00
N SER A 234 -20.74 -6.32 15.05
CA SER A 234 -21.28 -6.93 13.83
C SER A 234 -20.80 -6.19 12.59
N LYS A 235 -20.49 -6.95 11.53
CA LYS A 235 -20.29 -6.41 10.18
C LYS A 235 -21.57 -5.79 9.63
N LEU A 236 -22.72 -6.32 10.04
CA LEU A 236 -24.04 -5.87 9.62
C LEU A 236 -24.66 -4.91 10.66
N PRO A 237 -25.77 -4.22 10.32
CA PRO A 237 -26.44 -3.31 11.25
C PRO A 237 -26.93 -3.99 12.54
N ILE A 238 -26.99 -3.21 13.61
CA ILE A 238 -27.60 -3.58 14.90
C ILE A 238 -28.68 -2.55 15.18
N GLY A 239 -29.95 -2.95 15.25
CA GLY A 239 -31.09 -2.03 15.33
C GLY A 239 -31.29 -1.41 16.71
N ASP A 240 -32.24 -0.49 16.81
CA ASP A 240 -32.59 0.21 18.05
C ASP A 240 -32.98 -0.75 19.17
N LEU A 241 -33.81 -1.76 18.87
CA LEU A 241 -34.25 -2.75 19.84
C LEU A 241 -33.07 -3.52 20.46
N ALA A 242 -32.15 -4.00 19.61
CA ALA A 242 -30.97 -4.71 20.06
C ALA A 242 -30.06 -3.80 20.90
N THR A 243 -29.89 -2.55 20.47
CA THR A 243 -29.08 -1.54 21.16
C THR A 243 -29.61 -1.25 22.56
N GLN A 244 -30.93 -1.10 22.71
CA GLN A 244 -31.60 -0.91 24.01
C GLN A 244 -31.48 -2.15 24.90
N PHE A 245 -31.73 -3.34 24.35
CA PHE A 245 -31.61 -4.59 25.10
C PHE A 245 -30.21 -4.79 25.69
N PHE A 246 -29.17 -4.43 24.93
CA PHE A 246 -27.78 -4.47 25.38
C PHE A 246 -27.44 -3.36 26.37
N ALA A 247 -28.01 -2.15 26.21
CA ALA A 247 -27.85 -1.06 27.15
C ALA A 247 -28.35 -1.42 28.55
N ASP A 248 -29.54 -2.03 28.65
CA ASP A 248 -30.13 -2.49 29.93
C ASP A 248 -29.29 -3.54 30.66
N ARG A 249 -28.33 -4.17 29.97
CA ARG A 249 -27.50 -5.29 30.47
C ARG A 249 -26.01 -4.94 30.55
N ASP A 250 -25.67 -3.66 30.42
CA ASP A 250 -24.29 -3.17 30.42
C ASP A 250 -23.42 -3.91 29.38
N ILE A 251 -23.93 -4.07 28.16
CA ILE A 251 -23.24 -4.63 27.01
C ILE A 251 -23.07 -3.52 25.96
N PHE A 252 -21.84 -3.35 25.49
CA PHE A 252 -21.54 -2.44 24.39
C PHE A 252 -21.78 -3.14 23.05
N CYS A 253 -22.41 -2.45 22.10
CA CYS A 253 -22.58 -2.98 20.75
C CYS A 253 -22.20 -1.96 19.67
N ALA A 254 -21.57 -2.45 18.59
CA ALA A 254 -21.31 -1.66 17.38
C ALA A 254 -21.62 -2.48 16.12
N GLY A 255 -22.56 -1.98 15.31
CA GLY A 255 -22.91 -2.56 14.01
C GLY A 255 -22.20 -1.87 12.85
N ARG A 256 -22.26 -2.43 11.64
CA ARG A 256 -21.63 -1.88 10.41
C ARG A 256 -20.12 -1.68 10.53
N VAL A 257 -19.44 -2.57 11.26
CA VAL A 257 -17.97 -2.55 11.35
C VAL A 257 -17.39 -2.93 9.99
N ALA A 258 -16.41 -2.16 9.50
CA ALA A 258 -15.76 -2.43 8.23
C ALA A 258 -15.12 -3.83 8.24
N GLY A 259 -15.15 -4.52 7.09
CA GLY A 259 -14.62 -5.89 6.97
C GLY A 259 -13.16 -6.00 7.41
N GLU A 260 -12.32 -5.05 6.98
CA GLU A 260 -10.90 -4.98 7.35
C GLU A 260 -10.70 -4.76 8.86
N ASP A 261 -11.51 -3.91 9.48
CA ASP A 261 -11.42 -3.66 10.92
C ASP A 261 -11.87 -4.89 11.72
N MET A 262 -12.89 -5.62 11.24
CA MET A 262 -13.32 -6.87 11.86
C MET A 262 -12.23 -7.94 11.80
N GLU A 263 -11.54 -8.08 10.67
CA GLU A 263 -10.40 -8.99 10.52
C GLU A 263 -9.27 -8.63 11.48
N ARG A 264 -8.97 -7.34 11.65
CA ARG A 264 -8.02 -6.88 12.67
C ARG A 264 -8.50 -7.22 14.08
N VAL A 265 -9.76 -6.98 14.43
CA VAL A 265 -10.26 -7.31 15.78
C VAL A 265 -10.13 -8.80 16.08
N VAL A 266 -10.42 -9.66 15.11
CA VAL A 266 -10.22 -11.12 15.19
C VAL A 266 -8.76 -11.45 15.50
N GLN A 267 -7.81 -10.87 14.76
CA GLN A 267 -6.37 -11.10 14.96
C GLN A 267 -5.83 -10.48 16.26
N ALA A 268 -6.47 -9.44 16.79
CA ALA A 268 -6.07 -8.85 18.07
C ALA A 268 -6.58 -9.66 19.27
N THR A 269 -7.83 -10.07 19.21
CA THR A 269 -8.57 -10.57 20.38
C THR A 269 -8.66 -12.09 20.44
N GLY A 270 -8.33 -12.78 19.34
CA GLY A 270 -8.53 -14.22 19.16
C GLY A 270 -9.99 -14.61 18.87
N ALA A 271 -10.90 -13.64 18.73
CA ALA A 271 -12.31 -13.91 18.45
C ALA A 271 -12.50 -14.53 17.07
N VAL A 272 -13.49 -15.41 16.92
CA VAL A 272 -13.89 -15.97 15.62
C VAL A 272 -15.19 -15.31 15.16
N VAL A 273 -15.25 -14.90 13.89
CA VAL A 273 -16.47 -14.29 13.35
C VAL A 273 -17.56 -15.35 13.19
N GLN A 274 -18.68 -15.17 13.89
CA GLN A 274 -19.82 -16.09 13.86
C GLN A 274 -20.93 -15.55 12.95
N SER A 275 -21.47 -16.43 12.11
CA SER A 275 -22.61 -16.11 11.22
C SER A 275 -23.96 -16.54 11.78
N THR A 276 -23.99 -17.09 12.99
CA THR A 276 -25.21 -17.50 13.71
C THR A 276 -25.10 -17.10 15.19
N CYS A 277 -26.24 -16.91 15.86
CA CYS A 277 -26.29 -16.51 17.28
C CYS A 277 -26.44 -17.70 18.24
N SER A 278 -26.84 -18.88 17.74
CA SER A 278 -27.26 -20.03 18.57
C SER A 278 -26.11 -20.88 19.09
N ASP A 279 -25.01 -20.98 18.34
CA ASP A 279 -23.90 -21.90 18.59
C ASP A 279 -22.61 -21.17 18.97
N ILE A 280 -22.74 -20.06 19.71
CA ILE A 280 -21.59 -19.29 20.16
C ILE A 280 -20.96 -19.99 21.38
N LEU A 281 -19.88 -20.73 21.13
CA LEU A 281 -19.08 -21.38 22.17
C LEU A 281 -18.09 -20.39 22.80
N PRO A 282 -17.63 -20.65 24.05
CA PRO A 282 -16.63 -19.82 24.71
C PRO A 282 -15.31 -19.67 23.95
N GLU A 283 -14.94 -20.65 23.13
CA GLU A 283 -13.72 -20.62 22.28
C GLU A 283 -13.81 -19.63 21.11
N HIS A 284 -15.02 -19.19 20.75
CA HIS A 284 -15.22 -18.19 19.70
C HIS A 284 -15.13 -16.76 20.21
N LEU A 285 -15.17 -16.58 21.53
CA LEU A 285 -15.09 -15.28 22.18
C LEU A 285 -13.63 -14.82 22.27
N GLY A 286 -13.39 -13.58 21.88
CA GLY A 286 -12.11 -12.93 22.11
C GLY A 286 -12.04 -12.24 23.46
N THR A 287 -10.83 -11.83 23.82
CA THR A 287 -10.57 -10.99 25.00
C THR A 287 -9.54 -9.90 24.68
N CYS A 288 -9.62 -8.78 25.38
CA CYS A 288 -8.58 -7.74 25.37
C CYS A 288 -8.32 -7.28 26.80
N GLY A 289 -7.15 -6.71 27.10
CA GLY A 289 -6.87 -6.21 28.44
C GLY A 289 -7.77 -5.03 28.83
N LYS A 290 -7.99 -4.10 27.90
CA LYS A 290 -8.87 -2.95 28.10
C LYS A 290 -9.64 -2.59 26.83
N PHE A 291 -10.93 -2.28 26.98
CA PHE A 291 -11.74 -1.64 25.95
C PHE A 291 -12.13 -0.24 26.40
N GLU A 292 -12.00 0.75 25.53
CA GLU A 292 -12.41 2.12 25.83
C GLU A 292 -12.91 2.87 24.59
N GLU A 293 -14.06 3.53 24.68
CA GLU A 293 -14.51 4.51 23.68
C GLU A 293 -13.98 5.90 24.08
N ARG A 294 -13.02 6.43 23.31
CA ARG A 294 -12.43 7.76 23.53
C ARG A 294 -12.83 8.73 22.43
N GLN A 295 -12.99 10.01 22.77
CA GLN A 295 -13.19 11.06 21.80
C GLN A 295 -11.84 11.67 21.38
N ILE A 296 -11.55 11.66 20.08
CA ILE A 296 -10.32 12.16 19.48
C ILE A 296 -10.68 12.97 18.24
N GLY A 297 -10.22 14.22 18.15
CA GLY A 297 -10.50 15.08 16.99
C GLY A 297 -12.00 15.37 16.78
N GLY A 298 -12.80 15.33 17.85
CA GLY A 298 -14.26 15.52 17.78
C GLY A 298 -15.05 14.26 17.47
N GLU A 299 -14.40 13.18 17.02
CA GLU A 299 -15.03 11.90 16.71
C GLU A 299 -14.75 10.86 17.80
N ARG A 300 -15.62 9.87 17.96
CA ARG A 300 -15.41 8.78 18.92
C ARG A 300 -14.77 7.58 18.25
N PHE A 301 -13.83 6.96 18.94
CA PHE A 301 -13.10 5.78 18.50
C PHE A 301 -13.15 4.72 19.58
N ASN A 302 -13.34 3.47 19.16
CA ASN A 302 -13.31 2.31 20.03
C ASN A 302 -11.89 1.74 20.04
N PHE A 303 -11.29 1.66 21.22
CA PHE A 303 -9.93 1.16 21.44
C PHE A 303 -9.98 -0.22 22.09
N PHE A 304 -9.24 -1.15 21.51
CA PHE A 304 -8.93 -2.46 22.07
C PHE A 304 -7.44 -2.47 22.38
N GLU A 305 -7.09 -2.30 23.66
CA GLU A 305 -5.71 -2.18 24.14
C GLU A 305 -5.30 -3.42 24.95
N ASN A 306 -3.99 -3.67 25.05
CA ASN A 306 -3.40 -4.74 25.85
C ASN A 306 -3.93 -6.14 25.48
N CYS A 307 -3.98 -6.42 24.18
CA CYS A 307 -4.37 -7.72 23.66
C CYS A 307 -3.16 -8.70 23.74
N PRO A 308 -3.25 -9.79 24.51
CA PRO A 308 -2.10 -10.68 24.76
C PRO A 308 -1.62 -11.46 23.52
N GLU A 309 -2.51 -11.74 22.58
CA GLU A 309 -2.21 -12.43 21.33
C GLU A 309 -2.24 -11.49 20.11
N ALA A 310 -2.09 -10.17 20.32
CA ALA A 310 -2.20 -9.22 19.22
C ALA A 310 -1.14 -9.45 18.15
N LYS A 311 -1.60 -9.89 16.97
CA LYS A 311 -0.81 -9.94 15.73
C LYS A 311 -1.12 -8.76 14.80
N THR A 312 -1.65 -7.68 15.35
CA THR A 312 -2.15 -6.51 14.62
C THR A 312 -2.00 -5.27 15.49
N CYS A 313 -1.81 -4.14 14.84
CA CYS A 313 -1.74 -2.85 15.50
C CYS A 313 -2.53 -1.80 14.73
N THR A 314 -2.84 -0.70 15.40
CA THR A 314 -3.43 0.47 14.75
C THR A 314 -2.64 1.72 15.06
N LEU A 315 -2.28 2.45 14.01
CA LEU A 315 -1.69 3.78 14.06
C LEU A 315 -2.82 4.81 13.91
N VAL A 316 -3.05 5.60 14.95
CA VAL A 316 -3.98 6.71 14.91
C VAL A 316 -3.21 7.97 14.56
N LEU A 317 -3.39 8.45 13.34
CA LEU A 317 -2.67 9.61 12.80
C LEU A 317 -3.49 10.89 12.99
N ARG A 318 -2.87 11.87 13.64
CA ARG A 318 -3.42 13.21 13.86
C ARG A 318 -2.71 14.23 12.97
N GLY A 319 -3.39 15.31 12.62
CA GLY A 319 -2.77 16.41 11.88
C GLY A 319 -3.74 17.54 11.57
N GLY A 320 -3.21 18.74 11.34
CA GLY A 320 -4.04 19.93 11.14
C GLY A 320 -4.90 19.88 9.87
N ALA A 321 -4.37 19.35 8.77
CA ALA A 321 -5.05 19.27 7.47
C ALA A 321 -5.02 17.84 6.92
N GLU A 322 -6.09 17.44 6.24
CA GLU A 322 -6.25 16.09 5.71
C GLU A 322 -5.14 15.70 4.71
N GLN A 323 -4.71 16.65 3.87
CA GLN A 323 -3.63 16.41 2.90
C GLN A 323 -2.31 16.08 3.60
N PHE A 324 -2.03 16.74 4.73
CA PHE A 324 -0.84 16.45 5.53
C PHE A 324 -0.93 15.07 6.18
N ILE A 325 -2.10 14.68 6.69
CA ILE A 325 -2.29 13.35 7.27
C ILE A 325 -2.15 12.25 6.20
N ALA A 326 -2.70 12.47 5.01
CA ALA A 326 -2.54 11.55 3.89
C ALA A 326 -1.06 11.41 3.48
N GLU A 327 -0.30 12.49 3.49
CA GLU A 327 1.15 12.43 3.24
C GLU A 327 1.91 11.68 4.34
N VAL A 328 1.52 11.84 5.61
CA VAL A 328 2.09 11.09 6.72
C VAL A 328 1.78 9.60 6.59
N GLU A 329 0.52 9.24 6.28
CA GLU A 329 0.11 7.85 6.05
C GLU A 329 0.97 7.17 4.99
N ARG A 330 1.18 7.83 3.84
CA ARG A 330 2.08 7.33 2.79
C ARG A 330 3.53 7.21 3.28
N SER A 331 4.03 8.26 3.92
CA SER A 331 5.39 8.28 4.45
C SER A 331 5.66 7.12 5.42
N LEU A 332 4.67 6.79 6.26
CA LEU A 332 4.74 5.67 7.20
C LEU A 332 4.58 4.32 6.50
N HIS A 333 3.70 4.22 5.49
CA HIS A 333 3.55 3.00 4.71
C HIS A 333 4.88 2.56 4.08
N ASP A 334 5.58 3.48 3.42
CA ASP A 334 6.87 3.17 2.78
C ASP A 334 7.92 2.75 3.82
N ALA A 335 7.92 3.41 4.98
CA ALA A 335 8.83 3.06 6.08
C ALA A 335 8.51 1.68 6.67
N ILE A 336 7.22 1.35 6.84
CA ILE A 336 6.74 0.02 7.26
C ILE A 336 7.21 -1.03 6.27
N MET A 337 7.08 -0.75 4.96
CA MET A 337 7.52 -1.66 3.91
C MET A 337 9.02 -1.89 3.95
N ILE A 338 9.84 -0.84 4.10
CA ILE A 338 11.30 -0.97 4.25
C ILE A 338 11.67 -1.82 5.48
N VAL A 339 11.06 -1.57 6.64
CA VAL A 339 11.31 -2.33 7.87
C VAL A 339 10.91 -3.79 7.70
N LYS A 340 9.74 -4.06 7.11
CA LYS A 340 9.27 -5.41 6.77
C LYS A 340 10.25 -6.16 5.86
N ARG A 341 10.79 -5.48 4.84
CA ARG A 341 11.79 -6.07 3.94
C ARG A 341 13.14 -6.28 4.62
N ALA A 342 13.54 -5.37 5.52
CA ALA A 342 14.78 -5.48 6.28
C ALA A 342 14.76 -6.66 7.27
N ILE A 343 13.60 -7.00 7.85
CA ILE A 343 13.46 -8.19 8.71
C ILE A 343 13.68 -9.47 7.89
N ARG A 344 13.13 -9.55 6.68
CA ARG A 344 13.31 -10.72 5.79
C ARG A 344 14.73 -10.80 5.20
N ASN A 345 15.29 -9.66 4.82
CA ASN A 345 16.60 -9.54 4.18
C ASN A 345 17.49 -8.60 4.99
N GLN A 346 18.42 -9.17 5.76
CA GLN A 346 19.34 -8.42 6.64
C GLN A 346 20.52 -7.75 5.90
N LEU A 347 20.48 -7.72 4.55
CA LEU A 347 21.51 -7.14 3.70
C LEU A 347 21.23 -5.66 3.46
N ILE A 348 22.17 -4.81 3.86
CA ILE A 348 22.08 -3.36 3.70
C ILE A 348 23.22 -2.83 2.83
N VAL A 349 22.97 -1.66 2.24
CA VAL A 349 23.94 -0.88 1.46
C VAL A 349 23.86 0.59 1.88
N GLY A 350 24.95 1.33 1.66
CA GLY A 350 24.96 2.78 1.81
C GLY A 350 24.04 3.45 0.79
N GLY A 351 23.14 4.31 1.28
CA GLY A 351 22.22 5.10 0.46
C GLY A 351 22.88 6.33 -0.16
N GLY A 352 22.07 7.35 -0.48
CA GLY A 352 22.59 8.67 -0.90
C GLY A 352 23.44 8.67 -2.17
N GLY A 353 23.21 7.70 -3.06
CA GLY A 353 23.95 7.53 -4.31
C GLY A 353 25.27 6.74 -4.20
N ALA A 354 25.66 6.30 -2.99
CA ALA A 354 26.94 5.60 -2.79
C ALA A 354 26.97 4.24 -3.51
N ALA A 355 25.91 3.44 -3.38
CA ALA A 355 25.79 2.16 -4.05
C ALA A 355 25.85 2.30 -5.59
N GLU A 356 25.15 3.29 -6.14
CA GLU A 356 25.13 3.58 -7.58
C GLU A 356 26.51 4.01 -8.10
N MET A 357 27.23 4.84 -7.35
CA MET A 357 28.58 5.28 -7.69
C MET A 357 29.60 4.14 -7.65
N GLU A 358 29.52 3.26 -6.65
CA GLU A 358 30.41 2.10 -6.55
C GLU A 358 30.19 1.11 -7.70
N VAL A 359 28.91 0.84 -8.03
CA VAL A 359 28.57 0.00 -9.18
C VAL A 359 29.03 0.65 -10.49
N SER A 360 28.86 1.95 -10.65
CA SER A 360 29.35 2.69 -11.81
C SER A 360 30.86 2.57 -11.97
N ALA A 361 31.62 2.79 -10.89
CA ALA A 361 33.07 2.67 -10.89
C ALA A 361 33.53 1.25 -11.27
N TYR A 362 32.88 0.22 -10.72
CA TYR A 362 33.15 -1.18 -11.07
C TYR A 362 32.88 -1.47 -12.55
N LEU A 363 31.73 -1.04 -13.07
CA LEU A 363 31.36 -1.27 -14.48
C LEU A 363 32.31 -0.56 -15.44
N HIS A 364 32.76 0.66 -15.12
CA HIS A 364 33.79 1.36 -15.90
C HIS A 364 35.10 0.57 -15.96
N GLN A 365 35.62 0.12 -14.80
CA GLN A 365 36.86 -0.64 -14.74
C GLN A 365 36.76 -1.99 -15.46
N PHE A 366 35.63 -2.68 -15.31
CA PHE A 366 35.42 -3.97 -15.95
C PHE A 366 35.28 -3.81 -17.48
N ALA A 367 34.58 -2.78 -17.94
CA ALA A 367 34.43 -2.48 -19.37
C ALA A 367 35.79 -2.24 -20.04
N ASP A 368 36.72 -1.56 -19.37
CA ASP A 368 38.05 -1.30 -19.93
C ASP A 368 38.94 -2.54 -20.04
N LYS A 369 38.81 -3.49 -19.12
CA LYS A 369 39.70 -4.67 -19.05
C LYS A 369 39.18 -5.88 -19.81
N ASN A 370 37.87 -6.13 -19.77
CA ASN A 370 37.32 -7.46 -20.06
C ASN A 370 36.34 -7.50 -21.24
N ILE A 371 35.97 -6.37 -21.83
CA ILE A 371 34.87 -6.32 -22.83
C ILE A 371 35.36 -5.81 -24.19
N PRO A 372 35.13 -6.56 -25.28
CA PRO A 372 35.47 -6.11 -26.64
C PRO A 372 34.53 -5.03 -27.19
N HIS A 373 35.07 -4.27 -28.15
CA HIS A 373 34.75 -2.87 -28.49
C HIS A 373 33.28 -2.43 -28.46
N LYS A 374 32.36 -3.13 -29.14
CA LYS A 374 30.96 -2.64 -29.26
C LYS A 374 30.18 -2.70 -27.95
N GLN A 375 30.38 -3.75 -27.14
CA GLN A 375 29.69 -3.89 -25.86
C GLN A 375 30.31 -2.98 -24.78
N GLN A 376 31.59 -2.62 -24.93
CA GLN A 376 32.30 -1.75 -24.00
C GLN A 376 31.61 -0.38 -23.90
N ALA A 377 31.25 0.23 -25.03
CA ALA A 377 30.62 1.54 -25.06
C ALA A 377 29.24 1.53 -24.38
N ILE A 378 28.42 0.51 -24.65
CA ILE A 378 27.08 0.36 -24.05
C ILE A 378 27.18 0.21 -22.53
N ILE A 379 28.14 -0.58 -22.03
CA ILE A 379 28.31 -0.82 -20.59
C ILE A 379 28.82 0.44 -19.89
N LYS A 380 29.67 1.24 -20.54
CA LYS A 380 30.07 2.57 -20.04
C LYS A 380 28.90 3.55 -20.00
N SER A 381 28.04 3.56 -21.01
CA SER A 381 26.81 4.38 -21.01
C SER A 381 25.88 3.97 -19.88
N PHE A 382 25.73 2.67 -19.61
CA PHE A 382 24.97 2.19 -18.46
C PHE A 382 25.59 2.64 -17.11
N ALA A 383 26.91 2.53 -16.97
CA ALA A 383 27.62 3.00 -15.78
C ALA A 383 27.42 4.51 -15.55
N LYS A 384 27.46 5.31 -16.62
CA LYS A 384 27.19 6.75 -16.59
C LYS A 384 25.72 7.05 -16.24
N ALA A 385 24.79 6.23 -16.72
CA ALA A 385 23.37 6.37 -16.39
C ALA A 385 23.10 6.20 -14.88
N LEU A 386 23.83 5.32 -14.18
CA LEU A 386 23.70 5.15 -12.72
C LEU A 386 24.03 6.42 -11.94
N GLU A 387 24.90 7.28 -12.45
CA GLU A 387 25.28 8.54 -11.79
C GLU A 387 24.14 9.58 -11.77
N ILE A 388 23.00 9.33 -12.45
CA ILE A 388 21.84 10.23 -12.42
C ILE A 388 21.24 10.36 -11.03
N ILE A 389 21.28 9.31 -10.21
CA ILE A 389 20.71 9.33 -8.87
C ILE A 389 21.46 10.34 -7.99
N PRO A 390 22.79 10.22 -7.76
CA PRO A 390 23.52 11.23 -7.00
C PRO A 390 23.48 12.62 -7.65
N ARG A 391 23.45 12.72 -8.99
CA ARG A 391 23.28 14.00 -9.69
C ARG A 391 21.97 14.69 -9.31
N GLN A 392 20.85 13.96 -9.44
CA GLN A 392 19.53 14.49 -9.16
C GLN A 392 19.35 14.84 -7.69
N LEU A 393 19.98 14.08 -6.78
CA LEU A 393 20.01 14.42 -5.35
C LEU A 393 20.69 15.78 -5.11
N CYS A 394 21.82 16.05 -5.77
CA CYS A 394 22.50 17.34 -5.68
C CYS A 394 21.64 18.48 -6.26
N ASP A 395 21.07 18.26 -7.45
CA ASP A 395 20.22 19.26 -8.12
C ASP A 395 18.97 19.60 -7.29
N ASN A 396 18.36 18.59 -6.64
CA ASN A 396 17.21 18.79 -5.76
C ASN A 396 17.56 19.56 -4.48
N ALA A 397 18.80 19.41 -3.99
CA ALA A 397 19.31 20.14 -2.83
C ALA A 397 19.82 21.54 -3.19
N GLY A 398 20.00 21.85 -4.47
CA GLY A 398 20.58 23.11 -4.94
C GLY A 398 22.11 23.16 -4.89
N PHE A 399 22.76 22.01 -4.76
CA PHE A 399 24.22 21.91 -4.77
C PHE A 399 24.79 21.88 -6.18
N ASP A 400 26.08 22.19 -6.32
CA ASP A 400 26.81 21.98 -7.57
C ASP A 400 27.04 20.48 -7.81
N ALA A 401 26.15 19.87 -8.59
CA ALA A 401 26.22 18.45 -8.94
C ALA A 401 27.52 18.08 -9.66
N THR A 402 28.12 18.99 -10.44
CA THR A 402 29.35 18.71 -11.17
C THR A 402 30.55 18.55 -10.24
N ASP A 403 30.71 19.44 -9.26
CA ASP A 403 31.80 19.34 -8.29
C ASP A 403 31.65 18.11 -7.38
N ILE A 404 30.44 17.89 -6.86
CA ILE A 404 30.16 16.75 -5.96
C ILE A 404 30.37 15.40 -6.69
N LEU A 405 29.87 15.24 -7.92
CA LEU A 405 30.09 14.00 -8.68
C LEU A 405 31.57 13.73 -8.96
N ASN A 406 32.35 14.78 -9.24
CA ASN A 406 33.78 14.62 -9.45
C ASN A 406 34.50 14.18 -8.17
N LYS A 407 34.14 14.77 -7.02
CA LYS A 407 34.63 14.34 -5.70
C LYS A 407 34.25 12.90 -5.40
N LEU A 408 33.00 12.49 -5.64
CA LEU A 408 32.54 11.12 -5.46
C LEU A 408 33.36 10.14 -6.30
N ARG A 409 33.55 10.43 -7.60
CA ARG A 409 34.36 9.58 -8.49
C ARG A 409 35.79 9.42 -7.99
N VAL A 410 36.38 10.45 -7.41
CA VAL A 410 37.74 10.38 -6.83
C VAL A 410 37.76 9.49 -5.60
N GLU A 411 36.80 9.63 -4.68
CA GLU A 411 36.74 8.81 -3.46
C GLU A 411 36.48 7.34 -3.75
N HIS A 412 35.55 7.01 -4.65
CA HIS A 412 35.33 5.62 -5.08
C HIS A 412 36.54 5.02 -5.79
N ARG A 413 37.29 5.81 -6.57
CA ARG A 413 38.56 5.34 -7.17
C ARG A 413 39.66 5.07 -6.14
N LYS A 414 39.64 5.77 -5.00
CA LYS A 414 40.55 5.50 -3.86
C LYS A 414 40.13 4.26 -3.06
N GLY A 415 38.98 3.66 -3.37
CA GLY A 415 38.46 2.45 -2.71
C GLY A 415 37.45 2.72 -1.60
N GLN A 416 36.94 3.95 -1.47
CA GLN A 416 35.86 4.26 -0.52
C GLN A 416 34.51 3.84 -1.11
N THR A 417 34.01 2.67 -0.72
CA THR A 417 32.80 2.06 -1.31
C THR A 417 31.51 2.77 -0.91
N TRP A 418 31.49 3.42 0.24
CA TRP A 418 30.27 4.01 0.82
C TRP A 418 30.26 5.54 0.81
N ALA A 419 31.16 6.15 0.04
CA ALA A 419 31.14 7.59 -0.17
C ALA A 419 29.85 8.00 -0.90
N GLY A 420 29.03 8.85 -0.29
CA GLY A 420 27.77 9.33 -0.87
C GLY A 420 27.61 10.83 -0.73
N VAL A 421 26.48 11.35 -1.20
CA VAL A 421 26.12 12.77 -1.07
C VAL A 421 25.62 13.06 0.34
N ASP A 422 26.31 13.95 1.07
CA ASP A 422 25.87 14.43 2.38
C ASP A 422 25.15 15.78 2.25
N PHE A 423 23.86 15.80 2.60
CA PHE A 423 23.02 16.99 2.58
C PHE A 423 23.28 17.98 3.72
N GLN A 424 23.90 17.55 4.82
CA GLN A 424 24.13 18.42 5.97
C GLN A 424 25.39 19.25 5.81
N ASN A 425 26.46 18.65 5.28
CA ASN A 425 27.77 19.28 5.14
C ASN A 425 28.08 19.71 3.69
N GLU A 426 27.11 19.59 2.78
CA GLU A 426 27.23 19.96 1.36
C GLU A 426 28.48 19.34 0.70
N GLY A 427 28.67 18.03 0.91
CA GLY A 427 29.91 17.36 0.56
C GLY A 427 29.76 15.85 0.37
N VAL A 428 30.90 15.16 0.45
CA VAL A 428 30.98 13.70 0.33
C VAL A 428 31.39 13.12 1.68
N THR A 429 30.62 12.16 2.19
CA THR A 429 30.91 11.45 3.45
C THR A 429 30.58 9.98 3.29
N ASP A 430 31.12 9.13 4.17
CA ASP A 430 30.70 7.73 4.28
C ASP A 430 29.26 7.63 4.81
N MET A 431 28.38 7.07 3.98
CA MET A 431 26.95 6.91 4.26
C MET A 431 26.68 5.84 5.32
N MET A 432 27.55 4.83 5.44
CA MET A 432 27.43 3.80 6.47
C MET A 432 27.72 4.37 7.85
N GLU A 433 28.74 5.22 7.98
CA GLU A 433 29.06 5.94 9.22
C GLU A 433 27.96 6.95 9.60
N ARG A 434 27.32 7.56 8.61
CA ARG A 434 26.17 8.48 8.79
C ARG A 434 24.85 7.77 9.07
N PHE A 435 24.84 6.43 9.12
CA PHE A 435 23.63 5.62 9.34
C PHE A 435 22.55 5.81 8.26
N VAL A 436 22.94 6.19 7.04
CA VAL A 436 22.07 6.30 5.87
C VAL A 436 22.09 4.96 5.15
N TRP A 437 21.20 4.07 5.58
CA TRP A 437 21.16 2.69 5.15
C TRP A 437 19.92 2.41 4.31
N GLU A 438 20.08 1.60 3.27
CA GLU A 438 18.99 1.12 2.44
C GLU A 438 19.08 -0.40 2.31
N PRO A 439 17.95 -1.13 2.28
CA PRO A 439 17.99 -2.56 1.98
C PRO A 439 18.56 -2.82 0.58
N ALA A 440 19.46 -3.79 0.46
CA ALA A 440 20.07 -4.15 -0.83
C ALA A 440 19.03 -4.54 -1.88
N LEU A 441 17.89 -5.11 -1.44
CA LEU A 441 16.76 -5.47 -2.29
C LEU A 441 16.21 -4.28 -3.09
N VAL A 442 16.15 -3.08 -2.49
CA VAL A 442 15.67 -1.86 -3.16
C VAL A 442 16.50 -1.58 -4.41
N LYS A 443 17.84 -1.61 -4.28
CA LYS A 443 18.76 -1.34 -5.38
C LYS A 443 18.75 -2.43 -6.44
N ILE A 444 18.69 -3.70 -6.02
CA ILE A 444 18.64 -4.85 -6.94
C ILE A 444 17.39 -4.77 -7.82
N ASN A 445 16.21 -4.63 -7.20
CA ASN A 445 14.95 -4.55 -7.92
C ASN A 445 14.91 -3.29 -8.78
N ALA A 446 15.40 -2.15 -8.28
CA ALA A 446 15.38 -0.92 -9.04
C ALA A 446 16.20 -0.99 -10.32
N ILE A 447 17.41 -1.54 -10.27
CA ILE A 447 18.28 -1.70 -11.44
C ILE A 447 17.69 -2.72 -12.43
N GLN A 448 17.12 -3.82 -11.94
CA GLN A 448 16.50 -4.83 -12.79
C GLN A 448 15.27 -4.28 -13.50
N ALA A 449 14.31 -3.71 -12.75
CA ALA A 449 13.07 -3.13 -13.28
C ALA A 449 13.35 -1.99 -14.26
N ALA A 450 14.28 -1.08 -13.94
CA ALA A 450 14.65 0.00 -14.84
C ALA A 450 15.26 -0.53 -16.15
N THR A 451 16.14 -1.54 -16.06
CA THR A 451 16.76 -2.14 -17.25
C THR A 451 15.71 -2.84 -18.12
N GLU A 452 14.77 -3.58 -17.51
CA GLU A 452 13.71 -4.29 -18.24
C GLU A 452 12.78 -3.33 -18.96
N ALA A 453 12.37 -2.24 -18.31
CA ALA A 453 11.58 -1.18 -18.93
C ALA A 453 12.29 -0.55 -20.13
N SER A 454 13.57 -0.19 -19.97
CA SER A 454 14.37 0.38 -21.06
C SER A 454 14.53 -0.61 -22.20
N CYS A 455 14.78 -1.90 -21.92
CA CYS A 455 14.87 -2.94 -22.94
C CYS A 455 13.55 -3.18 -23.68
N LEU A 456 12.41 -3.09 -22.98
CA LEU A 456 11.10 -3.25 -23.58
C LEU A 456 10.79 -2.10 -24.54
N ILE A 457 11.07 -0.86 -24.13
CA ILE A 457 10.91 0.32 -24.99
C ILE A 457 11.82 0.25 -26.22
N LEU A 458 13.10 -0.13 -26.05
CA LEU A 458 14.04 -0.31 -27.18
C LEU A 458 13.69 -1.49 -28.08
N GLY A 459 12.91 -2.45 -27.59
CA GLY A 459 12.45 -3.61 -28.34
C GLY A 459 11.27 -3.32 -29.28
N VAL A 460 10.59 -2.19 -29.10
CA VAL A 460 9.47 -1.76 -29.95
C VAL A 460 10.01 -0.87 -31.08
N ASP A 461 9.87 -1.34 -32.31
CA ASP A 461 10.23 -0.62 -33.54
C ASP A 461 9.04 0.11 -34.17
N GLU A 462 7.83 -0.43 -34.02
CA GLU A 462 6.59 0.15 -34.54
C GLU A 462 5.48 0.21 -33.47
N THR A 463 4.75 1.33 -33.40
CA THR A 463 3.58 1.47 -32.53
C THR A 463 2.34 1.72 -33.39
N ILE A 464 1.46 0.73 -33.47
CA ILE A 464 0.21 0.81 -34.24
C ILE A 464 -0.93 1.23 -33.30
N ARG A 465 -1.59 2.36 -33.60
CA ARG A 465 -2.78 2.80 -32.89
C ARG A 465 -4.00 2.61 -33.78
N ASN A 466 -4.85 1.66 -33.41
CA ASN A 466 -6.17 1.53 -34.02
C ASN A 466 -7.09 2.59 -33.42
N GLU A 467 -7.69 3.43 -34.25
CA GLU A 467 -8.80 4.28 -33.82
C GLU A 467 -10.02 3.39 -33.54
N GLU A 468 -10.79 3.70 -32.49
CA GLU A 468 -12.05 3.01 -32.26
C GLU A 468 -12.94 3.22 -33.48
N SER A 469 -13.25 2.12 -34.20
CA SER A 469 -14.26 2.13 -35.24
C SER A 469 -15.52 2.77 -34.67
N ALA A 470 -15.95 3.91 -35.22
CA ALA A 470 -17.20 4.54 -34.85
C ALA A 470 -18.27 3.46 -34.79
N LYS A 471 -18.86 3.25 -33.60
CA LYS A 471 -19.95 2.27 -33.42
C LYS A 471 -20.90 2.44 -34.60
N PRO A 472 -21.27 1.37 -35.34
CA PRO A 472 -22.22 1.51 -36.42
C PRO A 472 -23.44 2.21 -35.83
N GLN A 473 -23.73 3.43 -36.34
CA GLN A 473 -24.95 4.12 -35.99
C GLN A 473 -26.06 3.09 -36.13
N ALA A 474 -26.74 2.79 -35.02
CA ALA A 474 -27.96 1.99 -35.07
C ALA A 474 -28.81 2.59 -36.21
N PRO A 475 -29.31 1.77 -37.15
CA PRO A 475 -30.03 2.29 -38.30
C PRO A 475 -31.10 3.24 -37.79
N GLY A 476 -30.95 4.53 -38.13
CA GLY A 476 -31.84 5.58 -37.66
C GLY A 476 -33.28 5.13 -37.91
N GLN A 477 -34.13 5.30 -36.89
CA GLN A 477 -35.57 5.06 -37.01
C GLN A 477 -36.05 5.66 -38.32
N LEU A 478 -36.50 4.79 -39.24
CA LEU A 478 -37.18 5.21 -40.45
C LEU A 478 -38.34 6.12 -40.03
N PRO A 479 -38.54 7.28 -40.70
CA PRO A 479 -39.61 8.20 -40.36
C PRO A 479 -40.96 7.48 -40.39
N PRO A 480 -41.87 7.75 -39.43
CA PRO A 480 -43.15 7.07 -39.35
C PRO A 480 -43.96 7.32 -40.62
N GLY A 481 -44.13 6.28 -41.44
CA GLY A 481 -44.88 6.35 -42.70
C GLY A 481 -44.37 5.44 -43.83
N ALA A 482 -43.14 4.91 -43.74
CA ALA A 482 -42.59 4.05 -44.80
C ALA A 482 -43.19 2.62 -44.83
N ALA A 483 -43.81 2.15 -43.74
CA ALA A 483 -44.40 0.81 -43.65
C ALA A 483 -45.69 0.63 -44.48
N GLN A 484 -46.34 1.71 -44.93
CA GLN A 484 -47.62 1.63 -45.64
C GLN A 484 -47.50 1.47 -47.17
N ARG A 485 -46.28 1.57 -47.75
CA ARG A 485 -46.07 1.38 -49.20
C ARG A 485 -45.64 -0.04 -49.59
N ALA A 486 -45.20 -0.88 -48.65
CA ALA A 486 -44.68 -2.23 -48.96
C ALA A 486 -45.78 -3.31 -49.05
N LEU A 487 -47.03 -3.02 -48.68
CA LEU A 487 -48.15 -3.98 -48.65
C LEU A 487 -49.06 -3.95 -49.90
N ARG A 488 -48.74 -3.12 -50.91
CA ARG A 488 -49.46 -3.09 -52.20
C ARG A 488 -48.51 -3.39 -53.35
N GLY A 489 -48.22 -4.66 -53.56
CA GLY A 489 -47.61 -5.09 -54.83
C GLY A 489 -46.76 -6.33 -54.71
N ARG A 490 -47.40 -7.51 -54.60
CA ARG A 490 -46.87 -8.76 -55.16
C ARG A 490 -47.94 -9.86 -55.08
N GLY A 491 -48.80 -9.87 -56.08
CA GLY A 491 -49.65 -11.01 -56.43
C GLY A 491 -49.30 -11.50 -57.83
N ARG A 492 -49.23 -12.83 -57.98
CA ARG A 492 -48.99 -13.64 -59.20
C ARG A 492 -47.51 -13.67 -59.65
N GLY A 493 -46.82 -14.81 -59.59
CA GLY A 493 -47.11 -16.08 -60.29
C GLY A 493 -46.37 -16.02 -61.63
N MET A 494 -45.35 -16.80 -61.93
CA MET A 494 -45.34 -18.26 -62.12
C MET A 494 -43.87 -18.75 -62.23
N PRO A 495 -43.58 -20.05 -62.01
CA PRO A 495 -42.24 -20.62 -62.09
C PRO A 495 -42.01 -21.36 -63.41
N ARG A 496 -40.78 -21.36 -63.95
CA ARG A 496 -40.33 -22.43 -64.86
C ARG A 496 -38.81 -22.65 -64.78
N ARG A 497 -38.53 -23.91 -64.42
CA ARG A 497 -37.46 -24.85 -64.82
C ARG A 497 -36.00 -24.40 -64.79
#